data_AF-A0A5D0MJZ4-F1
#
_entry.id   AF-A0A5D0MJZ4-F1
#
_cell.length_a   1.000
_cell.length_b   1.000
_cell.length_c   1.000
_cell.angle_alpha   90.00
_cell.angle_beta   90.00
_cell.angle_gamma   90.00
#
_symmetry.space_group_name_H-M   'P 1'
#
loop_
_entity.id
_entity.type
_entity.pdbx_description
1 polymer ?
#
loop_
_entity_poly.entity_id
_entity_poly.type
_entity_poly.pdbx_seq_one_letter_code
_entity_poly.pdbx_strand_id
1 'polypeptide(L)'
;MGSKKIKWLIYTVLVGLLPILSRLIVWLVTKEGSVNLFSPSDFVAFGLILHISNINEIEHFSAIEREWKTAQNGISIAFIAFYSVLFALTLVGENIVDINAITICTMVLSVVSFLI
;
A
#
# COMPACT_ATOMS: atom_id res chain seq x y z
N MET A 1 -21.61 -13.90 5.56
CA MET A 1 -20.65 -12.80 5.82
C MET A 1 -19.20 -13.26 5.98
N GLY A 2 -18.91 -14.40 6.62
CA GLY A 2 -17.53 -14.87 6.85
C GLY A 2 -16.69 -15.13 5.59
N SER A 3 -17.23 -15.78 4.56
CA SER A 3 -16.45 -16.12 3.34
C SER A 3 -16.01 -14.91 2.52
N LYS A 4 -16.84 -13.86 2.46
CA LYS A 4 -16.52 -12.63 1.70
C LYS A 4 -15.42 -11.80 2.37
N LYS A 5 -15.42 -11.70 3.71
CA LYS A 5 -14.36 -11.02 4.47
C LYS A 5 -13.02 -11.74 4.36
N ILE A 6 -13.03 -13.08 4.37
CA ILE A 6 -11.82 -13.89 4.19
C ILE A 6 -11.27 -13.72 2.76
N LYS A 7 -12.13 -13.72 1.74
CA LYS A 7 -11.71 -13.41 0.36
C LYS A 7 -11.07 -12.03 0.24
N TRP A 8 -11.69 -11.00 0.83
CA TRP A 8 -11.12 -9.65 0.85
C TRP A 8 -9.76 -9.61 1.55
N LEU A 9 -9.62 -10.24 2.71
CA LEU A 9 -8.35 -10.30 3.45
C LEU A 9 -7.26 -11.01 2.63
N ILE A 10 -7.60 -12.11 1.96
CA ILE A 10 -6.64 -12.86 1.12
C ILE A 10 -6.27 -12.06 -0.12
N TYR A 11 -7.23 -11.61 -0.92
CA TYR A 11 -6.93 -10.99 -2.21
C TYR A 11 -6.42 -9.55 -2.10
N THR A 12 -6.84 -8.80 -1.08
CA THR A 12 -6.46 -7.39 -0.96
C THR A 12 -5.22 -7.23 -0.09
N VAL A 13 -5.22 -7.82 1.10
CA VAL A 13 -4.14 -7.61 2.08
C VAL A 13 -2.91 -8.47 1.76
N LEU A 14 -3.06 -9.77 1.47
CA LEU A 14 -1.89 -10.61 1.17
C LEU A 14 -1.21 -10.19 -0.13
N VAL A 15 -1.99 -9.83 -1.16
CA VAL A 15 -1.43 -9.30 -2.41
C VAL A 15 -0.77 -7.94 -2.18
N GLY A 16 -1.39 -7.08 -1.36
CA GLY A 16 -0.80 -5.81 -0.93
C GLY A 16 0.54 -5.99 -0.23
N LEU A 17 0.70 -7.02 0.62
CA LEU A 17 1.94 -7.30 1.36
C LEU A 17 3.08 -7.86 0.50
N LEU A 18 2.83 -8.25 -0.75
CA LEU A 18 3.85 -8.84 -1.63
C LEU A 18 5.14 -8.01 -1.71
N PRO A 19 5.13 -6.67 -1.89
CA PRO A 19 6.36 -5.87 -1.96
C PRO A 19 7.21 -5.97 -0.68
N ILE A 20 6.58 -5.93 0.49
CA ILE A 20 7.27 -6.03 1.79
C ILE A 20 7.85 -7.44 1.98
N LEU A 21 7.09 -8.48 1.63
CA LEU A 21 7.57 -9.87 1.72
C LEU A 21 8.69 -10.14 0.71
N SER A 22 8.60 -9.61 -0.51
CA SER A 22 9.67 -9.68 -1.50
C SER A 22 10.93 -9.00 -1.00
N ARG A 23 10.81 -7.83 -0.36
CA ARG A 23 11.94 -7.12 0.25
C ARG A 23 12.60 -7.95 1.36
N LEU A 24 11.80 -8.59 2.21
CA LEU A 24 12.31 -9.47 3.27
C LEU A 24 13.11 -10.64 2.70
N ILE A 25 12.61 -11.28 1.63
CA ILE A 25 13.32 -12.37 0.96
C ILE A 25 14.64 -11.86 0.36
N VAL A 26 14.63 -10.72 -0.34
CA VAL A 26 15.85 -10.11 -0.90
C VAL A 26 16.85 -9.81 0.20
N TRP A 27 16.41 -9.19 1.30
CA TRP A 27 17.25 -8.89 2.44
C TRP A 27 17.93 -10.14 3.01
N LEU A 28 17.17 -11.23 3.22
CA LEU A 28 17.66 -12.50 3.77
C LEU A 28 18.75 -13.17 2.92
N VAL A 29 18.71 -13.00 1.59
CA VAL A 29 19.67 -13.65 0.68
C VAL A 29 20.84 -12.75 0.28
N THR A 30 20.82 -11.48 0.69
CA THR A 30 21.90 -10.52 0.42
C THR A 30 22.89 -10.41 1.57
N LYS A 31 24.11 -9.94 1.28
CA LYS A 31 25.12 -9.70 2.31
C LYS A 31 24.64 -8.63 3.28
N GLU A 32 25.03 -8.77 4.55
CA GLU A 32 24.73 -7.78 5.59
C GLU A 32 25.13 -6.36 5.14
N GLY A 33 24.24 -5.40 5.41
CA GLY A 33 24.44 -3.99 5.03
C GLY A 33 24.24 -3.65 3.55
N SER A 34 23.98 -4.64 2.67
CA SER A 34 23.80 -4.37 1.23
C SER A 34 22.39 -3.89 0.86
N VAL A 35 21.38 -4.35 1.60
CA VAL A 35 19.97 -3.98 1.39
C VAL A 35 19.37 -3.60 2.73
N ASN A 36 18.62 -2.50 2.75
CA ASN A 36 17.84 -2.12 3.94
C ASN A 36 16.60 -3.00 4.04
N LEU A 37 16.26 -3.41 5.28
CA LEU A 37 15.08 -4.23 5.58
C LEU A 37 13.77 -3.59 5.09
N PHE A 38 13.71 -2.25 5.11
CA PHE A 38 12.60 -1.46 4.57
C PHE A 38 13.12 -0.29 3.74
N SER A 39 12.36 0.12 2.74
CA SER A 39 12.47 1.43 2.09
C SER A 39 11.10 2.07 1.87
N PRO A 40 11.04 3.40 1.68
CA PRO A 40 9.76 4.07 1.47
C PRO A 40 8.98 3.52 0.28
N SER A 41 9.66 3.06 -0.77
CA SER A 41 9.04 2.41 -1.95
C SER A 41 8.24 1.16 -1.60
N ASP A 42 8.63 0.40 -0.58
CA ASP A 42 7.93 -0.85 -0.20
C ASP A 42 6.53 -0.52 0.35
N PHE A 43 6.44 0.52 1.19
CA PHE A 43 5.18 1.00 1.76
C PHE A 43 4.30 1.72 0.74
N VAL A 44 4.91 2.44 -0.20
CA VAL A 44 4.21 3.04 -1.33
C VAL A 44 3.57 1.97 -2.20
N ALA A 45 4.34 0.95 -2.58
CA ALA A 45 3.83 -0.16 -3.39
C ALA A 45 2.71 -0.91 -2.66
N PHE A 46 2.89 -1.19 -1.37
CA PHE A 46 1.84 -1.78 -0.53
C PHE A 46 0.55 -0.97 -0.57
N GLY A 47 0.62 0.34 -0.33
CA GLY A 47 -0.55 1.22 -0.29
C GLY A 47 -1.26 1.33 -1.64
N LEU A 48 -0.51 1.44 -2.74
CA LEU A 48 -1.07 1.47 -4.09
C LEU A 48 -1.83 0.18 -4.41
N ILE A 49 -1.21 -0.98 -4.16
CA ILE A 49 -1.84 -2.29 -4.41
C ILE A 49 -3.08 -2.45 -3.53
N LEU A 50 -3.01 -2.08 -2.25
CA LEU A 50 -4.13 -2.17 -1.32
C LEU A 50 -5.35 -1.40 -1.84
N HIS A 51 -5.17 -0.12 -2.21
CA HIS A 51 -6.28 0.73 -2.68
C HIS A 51 -6.82 0.30 -4.05
N ILE A 52 -5.97 -0.13 -4.98
CA ILE A 52 -6.42 -0.66 -6.28
C ILE A 52 -7.23 -1.95 -6.08
N SER A 53 -6.74 -2.88 -5.24
CA SER A 53 -7.46 -4.10 -4.91
C SER A 53 -8.77 -3.81 -4.18
N ASN A 54 -8.81 -2.81 -3.29
CA ASN A 54 -10.02 -2.43 -2.57
C ASN A 54 -11.11 -1.92 -3.52
N ILE A 55 -10.75 -1.04 -4.47
CA ILE A 55 -11.66 -0.59 -5.54
C ILE A 55 -12.17 -1.78 -6.34
N ASN A 56 -11.27 -2.68 -6.75
CA ASN A 56 -11.64 -3.85 -7.55
C ASN A 56 -12.61 -4.78 -6.80
N GLU A 57 -12.34 -5.08 -5.54
CA GLU A 57 -13.20 -5.95 -4.74
C GLU A 57 -14.56 -5.30 -4.51
N ILE A 58 -14.60 -4.06 -4.00
CA ILE A 58 -15.83 -3.32 -3.71
C ILE A 58 -16.72 -3.20 -4.95
N GLU A 59 -16.13 -3.12 -6.16
CA GLU A 59 -16.90 -3.06 -7.40
C GLU A 59 -17.84 -4.26 -7.56
N HIS A 60 -17.39 -5.44 -7.15
CA HIS A 60 -18.12 -6.71 -7.26
C HIS A 60 -19.05 -7.00 -6.06
N PHE A 61 -19.10 -6.15 -5.04
CA PHE A 61 -20.02 -6.32 -3.91
C PHE A 61 -21.40 -5.71 -4.23
N SER A 62 -22.29 -6.52 -4.83
CA SER A 62 -23.67 -6.14 -5.18
C SER A 62 -24.62 -5.88 -3.99
N ALA A 63 -24.20 -6.18 -2.77
CA ALA A 63 -25.04 -6.11 -1.57
C ALA A 63 -24.79 -4.87 -0.70
N ILE A 64 -23.98 -3.92 -1.17
CA ILE A 64 -23.56 -2.73 -0.42
C ILE A 64 -24.28 -1.48 -0.94
N GLU A 65 -24.58 -0.55 -0.05
CA GLU A 65 -25.16 0.75 -0.39
C GLU A 65 -24.27 1.54 -1.37
N ARG A 66 -24.91 2.08 -2.41
CA ARG A 66 -24.22 2.77 -3.52
C ARG A 66 -23.41 3.98 -3.03
N GLU A 67 -23.92 4.71 -2.05
CA GLU A 67 -23.24 5.88 -1.48
C GLU A 67 -21.95 5.52 -0.74
N TRP A 68 -21.98 4.47 0.10
CA TRP A 68 -20.79 3.97 0.79
C TRP A 68 -19.72 3.52 -0.22
N LYS A 69 -20.13 2.81 -1.28
CA LYS A 69 -19.23 2.38 -2.36
C LYS A 69 -18.58 3.57 -3.06
N THR A 70 -19.33 4.62 -3.36
CA THR A 70 -18.78 5.85 -3.95
C THR A 70 -17.79 6.53 -3.01
N ALA A 71 -18.10 6.63 -1.71
CA ALA A 71 -17.20 7.20 -0.72
C ALA A 71 -15.88 6.42 -0.62
N GLN A 72 -15.96 5.08 -0.53
CA GLN A 72 -14.78 4.21 -0.44
C GLN A 72 -13.89 4.27 -1.68
N ASN A 73 -14.48 4.30 -2.88
CA ASN A 73 -13.72 4.47 -4.11
C ASN A 73 -13.06 5.86 -4.16
N GLY A 74 -13.77 6.91 -3.73
CA GLY A 74 -13.21 8.27 -3.64
C GLY A 74 -12.03 8.37 -2.67
N ILE A 75 -12.16 7.77 -1.49
CA ILE A 75 -11.07 7.68 -0.49
C ILE A 75 -9.88 6.92 -1.09
N SER A 76 -10.12 5.73 -1.67
CA SER A 76 -9.07 4.93 -2.29
C SER A 76 -8.29 5.72 -3.36
N ILE A 77 -9.00 6.45 -4.23
CA ILE A 77 -8.38 7.31 -5.26
C ILE A 77 -7.55 8.43 -4.64
N ALA A 78 -8.03 9.09 -3.58
CA ALA A 78 -7.30 10.14 -2.90
C ALA A 78 -5.99 9.60 -2.29
N PHE A 79 -6.02 8.43 -1.65
CA PHE A 79 -4.82 7.78 -1.14
C PHE A 79 -3.86 7.37 -2.27
N ILE A 80 -4.36 6.83 -3.38
CA ILE A 80 -3.53 6.54 -4.57
C ILE A 80 -2.81 7.81 -5.05
N ALA A 81 -3.48 8.96 -5.08
CA ALA A 81 -2.84 10.23 -5.43
C ALA A 81 -1.72 10.62 -4.46
N PHE A 82 -1.95 10.52 -3.14
CA PHE A 82 -0.91 10.77 -2.14
C PHE A 82 0.28 9.82 -2.28
N TYR A 83 0.04 8.52 -2.46
CA TYR A 83 1.09 7.54 -2.72
C TYR A 83 1.85 7.82 -4.01
N SER A 84 1.19 8.31 -5.06
CA SER A 84 1.85 8.67 -6.32
C SER A 84 2.82 9.85 -6.14
N VAL A 85 2.45 10.85 -5.32
CA VAL A 85 3.35 11.96 -4.97
C VAL A 85 4.55 11.44 -4.16
N LEU A 86 4.31 10.61 -3.14
CA LEU A 86 5.38 10.02 -2.33
C LEU A 86 6.30 9.14 -3.19
N PHE A 87 5.75 8.37 -4.14
CA PHE A 87 6.52 7.60 -5.10
C PHE A 87 7.43 8.49 -5.94
N ALA A 88 6.90 9.57 -6.51
CA ALA A 88 7.68 10.51 -7.30
C ALA A 88 8.85 11.09 -6.47
N LEU A 89 8.61 11.42 -5.19
CA LEU A 89 9.66 11.88 -4.28
C LEU A 89 10.76 10.84 -4.04
N THR A 90 10.42 9.53 -4.01
CA THR A 90 11.45 8.47 -3.92
C THR A 90 12.36 8.40 -5.16
N LEU A 91 11.92 8.94 -6.30
CA LEU A 91 12.68 8.94 -7.55
C LEU A 91 13.57 10.17 -7.72
N VAL A 92 13.31 11.27 -7.00
CA VAL A 92 14.05 12.54 -7.10
C VAL A 92 15.47 12.46 -6.52
N GLY A 93 15.76 11.40 -5.74
CA GLY A 93 17.10 11.09 -5.23
C GLY A 93 17.39 11.69 -3.84
N GLU A 94 18.25 11.00 -3.09
CA GLU A 94 18.48 11.24 -1.65
C GLU A 94 19.14 12.59 -1.33
N ASN A 95 19.82 13.21 -2.31
CA ASN A 95 20.52 14.49 -2.12
C ASN A 95 19.57 15.71 -2.06
N ILE A 96 18.33 15.54 -2.51
CA ILE A 96 17.33 16.62 -2.61
C ILE A 96 16.20 16.38 -1.61
N VAL A 97 15.87 15.12 -1.32
CA VAL A 97 14.73 14.75 -0.48
C VAL A 97 15.16 13.97 0.75
N ASP A 98 14.62 14.36 1.90
CA ASP A 98 14.82 13.63 3.16
C ASP A 98 14.09 12.28 3.12
N ILE A 99 14.85 11.22 2.85
CA ILE A 99 14.34 9.85 2.77
C ILE A 99 13.77 9.36 4.10
N ASN A 100 14.29 9.82 5.25
CA ASN A 100 13.75 9.42 6.55
C ASN A 100 12.34 10.01 6.74
N ALA A 101 12.15 11.28 6.36
CA ALA A 101 10.84 11.90 6.38
C ALA A 101 9.85 11.18 5.44
N ILE A 102 10.26 10.84 4.20
CA ILE A 102 9.41 10.05 3.30
C ILE A 102 9.07 8.70 3.93
N THR A 103 10.05 8.01 4.52
CA THR A 103 9.86 6.70 5.15
C THR A 103 8.81 6.73 6.25
N ILE A 104 8.89 7.72 7.14
CA ILE A 104 7.90 7.90 8.21
C ILE A 104 6.52 8.20 7.61
N CYS A 105 6.45 9.10 6.62
CA CYS A 105 5.19 9.44 5.95
C CYS A 105 4.54 8.21 5.29
N THR A 106 5.31 7.39 4.57
CA THR A 106 4.77 6.23 3.87
C THR A 106 4.38 5.11 4.84
N MET A 107 5.14 4.91 5.92
CA MET A 107 4.76 3.98 7.00
C MET A 107 3.44 4.40 7.66
N VAL A 108 3.32 5.65 8.12
CA VAL A 108 2.09 6.14 8.75
C VAL A 108 0.92 6.04 7.80
N LEU A 109 1.09 6.46 6.54
CA LEU A 109 0.04 6.38 5.53
C LEU A 109 -0.38 4.94 5.25
N SER A 110 0.55 3.99 5.27
CA SER A 110 0.26 2.55 5.08
C SER A 110 -0.55 1.95 6.23
N VAL A 111 -0.25 2.34 7.47
CA VAL A 111 -1.02 1.93 8.64
C VAL A 111 -2.43 2.50 8.58
N VAL A 112 -2.57 3.79 8.25
CA VAL A 112 -3.89 4.43 8.08
C VAL A 112 -4.68 3.76 6.95
N SER A 113 -4.03 3.49 5.82
CA SER A 113 -4.67 2.81 4.68
C SER A 113 -5.17 1.42 5.01
N PHE A 114 -4.46 0.68 5.87
CA PHE A 114 -4.87 -0.66 6.30
C PHE A 114 -6.12 -0.64 7.21
N LEU A 115 -6.38 0.47 7.90
CA LEU A 115 -7.48 0.60 8.84
C LEU A 115 -8.78 1.13 8.23
N ILE A 116 -8.73 1.60 6.97
CA ILE A 116 -9.86 2.20 6.24
C ILE A 116 -10.41 1.20 5.22
#